data_AF-A0A532D7H8-F1
#
_entry.id   AF-A0A532D7H8-F1
#
_cell.length_a   1.000
_cell.length_b   1.000
_cell.length_c   1.000
_cell.angle_alpha   90.00
_cell.angle_beta   90.00
_cell.angle_gamma   90.00
#
_symmetry.space_group_name_H-M   'P 1'
#
loop_
_entity.id
_entity.type
_entity.pdbx_description
1 polymer ?
#
loop_
_entity_poly.entity_id
_entity_poly.type
_entity_poly.pdbx_seq_one_letter_code
_entity_poly.pdbx_strand_id
1 'polypeptide(L)'
;MNRTPRRSNLVVSAWRRERPHRTVESPFPRAALWRMSREATNPGRPSPREEKLSVGSTKRAQTGKATSSAPAAAANPTIVQPSLVSVSTALGWLSSMSLVEAIKRDALALGFNAVGISQVAEHAQHSALSTETQSLYGRLTEWLQRGYQGAMSWMTRDPARRSDPQLVLPGCRSMISVGMNYYTNNRADEKPGMGRIARYAWGKDYHLLMSQRLAQLETKIAALAPGVTTKSYSDTGPIMEKAWAQQAGLGWIGKHSNLVSADCGSWLLLGEILTTLDLTADEPATDLCGSCTLCIQACPTGAIVEPYVVDARLCISYLTIELRGGREVISDELASKMGNRIFGCDDCLDVCPFNLRTDAVNEPAFAPTPLTLAPNLQALSQISQEDFSTTFKESPLKRAKLSGLLRNVSIAQKNLSR
;
A
#
# COMPACT_ATOMS: atom_id res chain seq x y z
N MET A 1 13.68 -48.96 -28.12
CA MET A 1 14.88 -48.12 -28.22
C MET A 1 14.63 -47.00 -29.22
N ASN A 2 14.88 -45.76 -28.79
CA ASN A 2 14.92 -44.49 -29.53
C ASN A 2 13.76 -44.12 -30.48
N ARG A 3 12.79 -43.33 -29.98
CA ARG A 3 12.23 -42.17 -30.71
C ARG A 3 11.84 -41.04 -29.75
N THR A 4 12.43 -39.88 -29.99
CA THR A 4 12.15 -38.53 -29.47
C THR A 4 10.66 -38.17 -29.35
N PRO A 5 10.23 -37.40 -28.32
CA PRO A 5 8.93 -36.75 -28.32
C PRO A 5 9.00 -35.32 -28.89
N ARG A 6 8.01 -35.01 -29.73
CA ARG A 6 7.74 -33.72 -30.37
C ARG A 6 7.28 -32.68 -29.32
N ARG A 7 7.78 -31.45 -29.47
CA ARG A 7 7.23 -30.24 -28.81
C ARG A 7 5.90 -29.86 -29.47
N SER A 8 4.83 -29.76 -28.70
CA SER A 8 3.57 -29.14 -29.10
C SER A 8 3.53 -27.70 -28.63
N ASN A 9 3.35 -26.78 -29.58
CA ASN A 9 3.19 -25.35 -29.37
C ASN A 9 1.87 -25.04 -28.66
N LEU A 10 1.93 -24.35 -27.52
CA LEU A 10 0.80 -23.70 -26.89
C LEU A 10 0.85 -22.21 -27.22
N VAL A 11 -0.17 -21.77 -27.94
CA VAL A 11 -0.42 -20.38 -28.34
C VAL A 11 -0.85 -19.60 -27.10
N VAL A 12 0.00 -18.69 -26.62
CA VAL A 12 -0.36 -17.69 -25.60
C VAL A 12 -0.96 -16.49 -26.32
N SER A 13 -2.28 -16.34 -26.25
CA SER A 13 -2.98 -15.14 -26.72
C SER A 13 -2.72 -13.97 -25.76
N ALA A 14 -2.04 -12.95 -26.28
CA ALA A 14 -1.67 -11.74 -25.56
C ALA A 14 -2.88 -10.83 -25.29
N TRP A 15 -3.15 -10.54 -24.02
CA TRP A 15 -3.94 -9.39 -23.60
C TRP A 15 -3.05 -8.13 -23.65
N ARG A 16 -3.09 -7.42 -24.78
CA ARG A 16 -2.58 -6.04 -24.89
C ARG A 16 -3.79 -5.11 -24.81
N ARG A 17 -3.99 -4.44 -23.66
CA ARG A 17 -4.74 -3.18 -23.66
C ARG A 17 -3.75 -2.09 -24.06
N GLU A 18 -3.93 -1.55 -25.26
CA GLU A 18 -3.20 -0.39 -25.74
C GLU A 18 -3.58 0.83 -24.90
N ARG A 19 -2.60 1.41 -24.19
CA ARG A 19 -2.64 2.82 -23.77
C ARG A 19 -1.61 3.58 -24.62
N PRO A 20 -1.88 4.84 -25.00
CA PRO A 20 -1.05 5.56 -25.96
C PRO A 20 0.35 5.79 -25.39
N HIS A 21 1.36 5.40 -26.17
CA HIS A 21 2.78 5.61 -25.90
C HIS A 21 3.06 7.11 -25.75
N ARG A 22 3.43 7.54 -24.53
CA ARG A 22 4.27 8.74 -24.36
C ARG A 22 5.72 8.30 -24.50
N THR A 23 6.36 8.73 -25.59
CA THR A 23 7.80 8.71 -25.75
C THR A 23 8.44 9.61 -24.69
N VAL A 24 9.05 9.01 -23.67
CA VAL A 24 9.97 9.70 -22.77
C VAL A 24 11.36 9.34 -23.24
N GLU A 25 12.02 10.30 -23.89
CA GLU A 25 13.45 10.24 -24.17
C GLU A 25 14.21 10.13 -22.84
N SER A 26 15.15 9.18 -22.77
CA SER A 26 15.95 8.95 -21.57
C SER A 26 17.06 9.99 -21.45
N PRO A 27 17.30 10.59 -20.27
CA PRO A 27 18.56 11.25 -20.00
C PRO A 27 19.35 10.43 -18.98
N PHE A 28 20.14 9.47 -19.47
CA PHE A 28 21.27 8.92 -18.70
C PHE A 28 22.55 9.10 -19.51
N PRO A 29 23.49 9.97 -19.11
CA PRO A 29 24.85 9.86 -19.59
C PRO A 29 25.60 8.79 -18.79
N ARG A 30 26.28 7.93 -19.56
CA ARG A 30 27.22 6.90 -19.12
C ARG A 30 28.35 7.50 -18.27
N ALA A 31 28.72 6.75 -17.23
CA ALA A 31 30.05 6.64 -16.57
C ALA A 31 31.00 7.86 -16.63
N ALA A 32 31.30 8.45 -15.48
CA ALA A 32 32.47 9.30 -15.31
C ALA A 32 33.27 8.88 -14.08
N LEU A 33 34.54 8.56 -14.34
CA LEU A 33 35.61 8.17 -13.43
C LEU A 33 36.00 9.30 -12.47
N TRP A 34 36.43 8.89 -11.28
CA TRP A 34 37.15 9.69 -10.29
C TRP A 34 38.35 10.44 -10.87
N ARG A 35 38.41 11.76 -10.67
CA ARG A 35 39.68 12.52 -10.55
C ARG A 35 39.56 13.62 -9.51
N MET A 36 40.52 13.62 -8.59
CA MET A 36 40.80 14.70 -7.65
C MET A 36 41.36 15.92 -8.38
N SER A 37 40.98 17.12 -7.97
CA SER A 37 41.82 18.32 -8.04
C SER A 37 41.42 19.31 -6.94
N ARG A 38 42.46 19.82 -6.27
CA ARG A 38 42.44 20.92 -5.29
C ARG A 38 42.42 22.25 -6.06
N GLU A 39 41.74 23.27 -5.55
CA GLU A 39 42.33 24.59 -5.16
C GLU A 39 41.26 25.63 -4.80
N ALA A 40 41.68 26.57 -3.97
CA ALA A 40 40.90 27.50 -3.17
C ALA A 40 40.67 28.86 -3.87
N THR A 41 39.63 29.60 -3.46
CA THR A 41 39.71 30.98 -2.87
C THR A 41 38.31 31.62 -2.71
N ASN A 42 38.19 32.50 -1.72
CA ASN A 42 37.02 33.17 -1.11
C ASN A 42 36.97 34.67 -1.57
N PRO A 43 36.20 35.63 -0.98
CA PRO A 43 34.77 35.80 -0.62
C PRO A 43 34.11 37.07 -1.29
N GLY A 44 32.80 37.31 -1.10
CA GLY A 44 32.20 38.65 -1.31
C GLY A 44 30.65 38.76 -1.22
N ARG A 45 30.14 39.45 -0.19
CA ARG A 45 28.75 39.86 0.17
C ARG A 45 28.27 41.12 -0.63
N PRO A 46 27.07 41.75 -0.41
CA PRO A 46 25.78 41.36 0.21
C PRO A 46 24.51 41.80 -0.61
N SER A 47 23.30 41.59 -0.03
CA SER A 47 21.95 41.99 -0.52
C SER A 47 21.63 43.49 -0.41
N PRO A 48 20.45 43.96 -0.93
CA PRO A 48 19.37 44.35 -0.01
C PRO A 48 17.89 44.24 -0.51
N ARG A 49 16.99 44.10 0.50
CA ARG A 49 15.65 44.69 0.77
C ARG A 49 14.44 44.67 -0.21
N GLU A 50 13.36 44.08 0.35
CA GLU A 50 11.96 44.53 0.52
C GLU A 50 11.32 45.60 -0.39
N GLU A 51 10.13 45.28 -0.91
CA GLU A 51 9.03 46.25 -1.08
C GLU A 51 7.65 45.58 -0.96
N LYS A 52 6.76 46.19 -0.15
CA LYS A 52 5.32 45.90 0.03
C LYS A 52 4.52 47.00 -0.69
N LEU A 53 3.33 46.69 -1.22
CA LEU A 53 2.13 47.57 -1.41
C LEU A 53 0.99 46.69 -1.99
N SER A 54 -0.04 46.31 -1.22
CA SER A 54 -1.37 46.95 -0.98
C SER A 54 -2.28 47.10 -2.22
N VAL A 55 -3.39 46.35 -2.27
CA VAL A 55 -4.81 46.73 -2.05
C VAL A 55 -5.47 47.52 -3.20
N GLY A 56 -6.55 46.96 -3.75
CA GLY A 56 -7.53 47.68 -4.57
C GLY A 56 -8.79 46.84 -4.81
N SER A 57 -9.89 47.21 -4.16
CA SER A 57 -11.23 46.59 -4.22
C SER A 57 -12.18 47.51 -4.99
N THR A 58 -13.11 46.96 -5.79
CA THR A 58 -14.51 47.43 -6.00
C THR A 58 -15.19 46.44 -6.97
N LYS A 59 -16.23 45.68 -6.59
CA LYS A 59 -17.66 45.96 -6.30
C LYS A 59 -18.55 46.28 -7.51
N ARG A 60 -19.65 45.49 -7.56
CA ARG A 60 -21.00 45.69 -8.13
C ARG A 60 -21.17 45.58 -9.65
N ALA A 61 -22.33 45.22 -10.21
CA ALA A 61 -23.48 44.36 -9.88
C ALA A 61 -24.59 44.74 -10.89
N GLN A 62 -25.38 43.74 -11.34
CA GLN A 62 -26.77 43.85 -11.82
C GLN A 62 -26.99 44.58 -13.18
N THR A 63 -28.00 44.33 -14.03
CA THR A 63 -29.11 43.37 -14.22
C THR A 63 -29.84 43.79 -15.51
N GLY A 64 -30.60 42.88 -16.16
CA GLY A 64 -31.77 43.21 -17.01
C GLY A 64 -31.60 42.86 -18.49
N LYS A 65 -32.21 41.75 -18.98
CA LYS A 65 -33.56 41.60 -19.60
C LYS A 65 -33.79 42.40 -20.91
N ALA A 66 -33.80 41.68 -22.04
CA ALA A 66 -34.94 41.42 -22.97
C ALA A 66 -35.21 42.59 -23.97
N THR A 67 -35.58 42.47 -25.26
CA THR A 67 -36.35 41.51 -26.08
C THR A 67 -36.15 41.77 -27.60
N SER A 68 -36.46 40.73 -28.41
CA SER A 68 -37.10 40.70 -29.76
C SER A 68 -36.47 41.37 -31.01
N SER A 69 -36.34 40.59 -32.10
CA SER A 69 -37.22 40.67 -33.29
C SER A 69 -36.83 39.63 -34.37
N ALA A 70 -37.85 39.05 -35.04
CA ALA A 70 -37.77 38.10 -36.17
C ALA A 70 -37.95 38.83 -37.53
N PRO A 71 -37.78 38.15 -38.69
CA PRO A 71 -38.92 37.52 -39.40
C PRO A 71 -38.55 36.15 -40.04
N ALA A 72 -39.39 35.11 -39.99
CA ALA A 72 -40.58 34.76 -40.82
C ALA A 72 -40.27 34.30 -42.27
N ALA A 73 -40.49 33.00 -42.52
CA ALA A 73 -40.93 32.47 -43.82
C ALA A 73 -41.64 31.12 -43.60
N ALA A 74 -42.84 31.00 -44.18
CA ALA A 74 -43.79 29.91 -43.99
C ALA A 74 -43.68 28.84 -45.09
N ALA A 75 -43.91 27.58 -44.72
CA ALA A 75 -44.45 26.55 -45.62
C ALA A 75 -45.07 25.42 -44.77
N ASN A 76 -46.38 25.23 -44.89
CA ASN A 76 -47.08 23.97 -44.57
C ASN A 76 -46.87 23.02 -45.76
N PRO A 77 -46.86 21.67 -45.62
CA PRO A 77 -48.04 20.96 -45.08
C PRO A 77 -47.78 19.58 -44.43
N THR A 78 -48.90 18.97 -44.02
CA THR A 78 -49.13 17.52 -43.83
C THR A 78 -48.85 16.96 -42.44
N ILE A 79 -49.93 16.86 -41.65
CA ILE A 79 -50.00 16.05 -40.43
C ILE A 79 -50.00 14.59 -40.85
N VAL A 80 -48.85 13.93 -40.65
CA VAL A 80 -48.77 12.46 -40.57
C VAL A 80 -48.64 12.13 -39.09
N GLN A 81 -49.62 11.41 -38.54
CA GLN A 81 -49.53 10.90 -37.18
C GLN A 81 -48.33 9.96 -37.08
N PRO A 82 -47.36 10.20 -36.18
CA PRO A 82 -46.32 9.22 -35.95
C PRO A 82 -46.95 8.04 -35.23
N SER A 83 -46.93 6.88 -35.89
CA SER A 83 -47.12 5.59 -35.25
C SER A 83 -46.22 5.52 -34.02
N LEU A 84 -46.79 5.21 -32.87
CA LEU A 84 -46.09 4.87 -31.64
C LEU A 84 -45.21 3.64 -31.91
N VAL A 85 -44.01 3.86 -32.44
CA VAL A 85 -42.93 2.90 -32.33
C VAL A 85 -42.53 2.95 -30.86
N SER A 86 -42.90 1.88 -30.16
CA SER A 86 -42.55 1.64 -28.77
C SER A 86 -41.08 1.95 -28.54
N VAL A 87 -40.80 3.06 -27.85
CA VAL A 87 -39.52 3.34 -27.21
C VAL A 87 -39.42 2.48 -25.93
N SER A 88 -39.66 1.17 -26.04
CA SER A 88 -39.47 0.22 -24.93
C SER A 88 -38.20 -0.61 -25.07
N THR A 89 -37.46 -0.50 -26.17
CA THR A 89 -36.24 -1.29 -26.38
C THR A 89 -34.94 -0.53 -26.08
N ALA A 90 -35.00 0.79 -25.87
CA ALA A 90 -33.82 1.60 -25.52
C ALA A 90 -33.60 1.80 -24.01
N LEU A 91 -34.58 1.45 -23.16
CA LEU A 91 -34.45 1.52 -21.69
C LEU A 91 -34.16 0.16 -21.01
N GLY A 92 -34.12 -0.94 -21.77
CA GLY A 92 -33.83 -2.28 -21.24
C GLY A 92 -32.34 -2.61 -21.05
N TRP A 93 -31.44 -1.66 -21.30
CA TRP A 93 -29.98 -1.84 -21.29
C TRP A 93 -29.25 -0.95 -20.27
N LEU A 94 -29.97 -0.31 -19.36
CA LEU A 94 -29.36 0.16 -18.11
C LEU A 94 -29.18 -1.06 -17.22
N SER A 95 -28.10 -1.81 -17.44
CA SER A 95 -27.68 -2.91 -16.56
C SER A 95 -27.74 -2.41 -15.12
N SER A 96 -28.64 -2.97 -14.32
CA SER A 96 -28.63 -2.78 -12.88
C SER A 96 -27.24 -3.25 -12.40
N MET A 97 -26.43 -2.33 -11.87
CA MET A 97 -25.13 -2.69 -11.31
C MET A 97 -25.32 -3.80 -10.29
N SER A 98 -24.53 -4.87 -10.41
CA SER A 98 -24.50 -5.94 -9.42
C SER A 98 -24.03 -5.40 -8.05
N LEU A 99 -24.36 -6.13 -6.98
CA LEU A 99 -23.90 -5.79 -5.64
C LEU A 99 -22.37 -5.69 -5.56
N VAL A 100 -21.67 -6.62 -6.21
CA VAL A 100 -20.20 -6.62 -6.31
C VAL A 100 -19.68 -5.34 -6.98
N GLU A 101 -20.24 -4.95 -8.11
CA GLU A 101 -19.83 -3.73 -8.81
C GLU A 101 -20.11 -2.47 -7.99
N ALA A 102 -21.24 -2.43 -7.27
CA ALA A 102 -21.58 -1.32 -6.38
C ALA A 102 -20.58 -1.20 -5.21
N ILE A 103 -20.24 -2.33 -4.56
CA ILE A 103 -19.25 -2.36 -3.47
C ILE A 103 -17.88 -1.88 -3.97
N LYS A 104 -17.40 -2.42 -5.11
CA LYS A 104 -16.11 -2.04 -5.66
C LYS A 104 -16.06 -0.57 -6.06
N ARG A 105 -17.11 -0.06 -6.73
CA ARG A 105 -17.24 1.37 -7.06
C ARG A 105 -17.16 2.22 -5.79
N ASP A 106 -17.90 1.84 -4.76
CA ASP A 106 -17.95 2.59 -3.51
C ASP A 106 -16.61 2.56 -2.76
N ALA A 107 -15.88 1.44 -2.78
CA ALA A 107 -14.52 1.35 -2.25
C ALA A 107 -13.55 2.28 -2.99
N LEU A 108 -13.58 2.27 -4.33
CA LEU A 108 -12.75 3.17 -5.14
C LEU A 108 -13.09 4.64 -4.88
N ALA A 109 -14.38 4.98 -4.75
CA ALA A 109 -14.84 6.33 -4.44
C ALA A 109 -14.40 6.82 -3.04
N LEU A 110 -14.17 5.89 -2.10
CA LEU A 110 -13.60 6.18 -0.79
C LEU A 110 -12.07 6.37 -0.81
N GLY A 111 -11.42 6.19 -1.97
CA GLY A 111 -9.99 6.41 -2.14
C GLY A 111 -9.12 5.18 -1.95
N PHE A 112 -9.69 3.97 -1.97
CA PHE A 112 -8.91 2.76 -2.16
C PHE A 112 -8.44 2.66 -3.62
N ASN A 113 -7.23 2.17 -3.85
CA ASN A 113 -6.63 2.03 -5.18
C ASN A 113 -6.77 0.63 -5.75
N ALA A 114 -6.98 -0.37 -4.89
CA ALA A 114 -7.25 -1.74 -5.27
C ALA A 114 -8.43 -2.26 -4.43
N VAL A 115 -9.29 -3.06 -5.05
CA VAL A 115 -10.38 -3.76 -4.38
C VAL A 115 -10.60 -5.09 -5.06
N GLY A 116 -10.83 -6.13 -4.26
CA GLY A 116 -11.07 -7.47 -4.75
C GLY A 116 -11.89 -8.26 -3.76
N ILE A 117 -12.46 -9.37 -4.23
CA ILE A 117 -13.32 -10.24 -3.44
C ILE A 117 -12.79 -11.66 -3.53
N SER A 118 -12.70 -12.35 -2.40
CA SER A 118 -12.47 -13.78 -2.35
C SER A 118 -13.57 -14.46 -1.55
N GLN A 119 -13.98 -15.65 -1.96
CA GLN A 119 -14.91 -16.46 -1.18
C GLN A 119 -14.20 -17.17 -0.03
N VAL A 120 -14.90 -17.28 1.10
CA VAL A 120 -14.52 -18.14 2.21
C VAL A 120 -15.31 -19.43 2.03
N ALA A 121 -14.63 -20.52 1.67
CA ALA A 121 -15.34 -21.77 1.41
C ALA A 121 -16.12 -22.20 2.65
N GLU A 122 -17.42 -22.49 2.46
CA GLU A 122 -18.25 -23.06 3.52
C GLU A 122 -17.62 -24.38 3.97
N HIS A 123 -17.47 -24.56 5.28
CA HIS A 123 -17.20 -25.89 5.80
C HIS A 123 -18.39 -26.77 5.46
N ALA A 124 -18.25 -27.63 4.45
CA ALA A 124 -19.15 -28.75 4.30
C ALA A 124 -19.22 -29.45 5.66
N GLN A 125 -20.44 -29.60 6.18
CA GLN A 125 -20.68 -30.27 7.45
C GLN A 125 -19.79 -31.51 7.51
N HIS A 126 -18.94 -31.61 8.54
CA HIS A 126 -17.78 -32.50 8.72
C HIS A 126 -16.39 -31.89 8.41
N SER A 127 -15.92 -31.06 9.37
CA SER A 127 -14.53 -30.93 9.88
C SER A 127 -13.33 -30.69 8.95
N ALA A 128 -13.49 -30.31 7.69
CA ALA A 128 -12.35 -29.93 6.84
C ALA A 128 -12.29 -28.40 6.66
N LEU A 129 -11.18 -27.80 7.09
CA LEU A 129 -10.77 -26.45 6.69
C LEU A 129 -10.68 -26.37 5.15
N SER A 130 -10.97 -25.23 4.53
CA SER A 130 -10.71 -25.06 3.09
C SER A 130 -9.22 -25.33 2.76
N THR A 131 -8.88 -25.77 1.54
CA THR A 131 -7.47 -26.01 1.14
C THR A 131 -6.59 -24.79 1.42
N GLU A 132 -7.12 -23.58 1.19
CA GLU A 132 -6.42 -22.32 1.47
C GLU A 132 -6.23 -22.12 2.98
N THR A 133 -7.28 -22.30 3.78
CA THR A 133 -7.21 -22.18 5.24
C THR A 133 -6.23 -23.19 5.85
N GLN A 134 -6.21 -24.43 5.36
CA GLN A 134 -5.25 -25.46 5.76
C GLN A 134 -3.81 -25.05 5.41
N SER A 135 -3.60 -24.55 4.20
CA SER A 135 -2.30 -24.05 3.74
C SER A 135 -1.82 -22.87 4.57
N LEU A 136 -2.69 -21.91 4.89
CA LEU A 136 -2.35 -20.75 5.74
C LEU A 136 -1.99 -21.18 7.16
N TYR A 137 -2.80 -22.04 7.76
CA TYR A 137 -2.55 -22.55 9.09
C TYR A 137 -1.23 -23.34 9.16
N GLY A 138 -0.98 -24.21 8.17
CA GLY A 138 0.25 -24.99 8.06
C GLY A 138 1.48 -24.10 7.95
N ARG A 139 1.48 -23.15 7.02
CA ARG A 139 2.59 -22.19 6.82
C ARG A 139 2.87 -21.34 8.06
N LEU A 140 1.83 -20.82 8.72
CA LEU A 140 1.99 -20.06 9.97
C LEU A 140 2.56 -20.95 11.06
N THR A 141 2.04 -22.16 11.22
CA THR A 141 2.49 -23.09 12.27
C THR A 141 3.96 -23.47 12.08
N GLU A 142 4.37 -23.77 10.85
CA GLU A 142 5.79 -24.04 10.53
C GLU A 142 6.68 -22.83 10.87
N TRP A 143 6.26 -21.63 10.46
CA TRP A 143 7.01 -20.40 10.74
C TRP A 143 7.15 -20.12 12.25
N LEU A 144 6.09 -20.40 13.02
CA LEU A 144 6.09 -20.30 14.48
C LEU A 144 6.99 -21.35 15.14
N GLN A 145 6.99 -22.59 14.64
CA GLN A 145 7.86 -23.67 15.13
C GLN A 145 9.33 -23.37 14.90
N ARG A 146 9.68 -22.69 13.80
CA ARG A 146 11.04 -22.19 13.52
C ARG A 146 11.45 -21.01 14.42
N GLY A 147 10.53 -20.46 15.22
CA GLY A 147 10.78 -19.32 16.11
C GLY A 147 10.93 -17.99 15.37
N TYR A 148 10.53 -17.92 14.10
CA TYR A 148 10.77 -16.77 13.23
C TYR A 148 9.95 -15.53 13.61
N GLN A 149 8.96 -15.66 14.50
CA GLN A 149 8.22 -14.56 15.13
C GLN A 149 9.03 -13.71 16.10
N GLY A 150 10.18 -14.20 16.57
CA GLY A 150 10.94 -13.54 17.63
C GLY A 150 10.08 -13.26 18.86
N ALA A 151 10.13 -12.03 19.36
CA ALA A 151 9.39 -11.59 20.55
C ALA A 151 7.89 -11.27 20.32
N MET A 152 7.35 -11.47 19.11
CA MET A 152 5.94 -11.19 18.80
C MET A 152 5.01 -12.27 19.39
N SER A 153 4.90 -12.34 20.72
CA SER A 153 4.07 -13.35 21.42
C SER A 153 2.59 -13.32 21.04
N TRP A 154 2.10 -12.22 20.48
CA TRP A 154 0.74 -12.13 19.95
C TRP A 154 0.51 -13.00 18.70
N MET A 155 1.57 -13.40 17.98
CA MET A 155 1.49 -14.33 16.84
C MET A 155 1.18 -15.76 17.27
N THR A 156 1.55 -16.16 18.49
CA THR A 156 1.35 -17.53 19.00
C THR A 156 0.01 -17.74 19.71
N ARG A 157 -0.75 -16.68 19.98
CA ARG A 157 -1.95 -16.75 20.83
C ARG A 157 -3.07 -17.61 20.25
N ASP A 158 -3.37 -17.43 18.96
CA ASP A 158 -4.46 -18.15 18.29
C ASP A 158 -4.19 -18.26 16.77
N PRO A 159 -3.32 -19.20 16.35
CA PRO A 159 -3.01 -19.41 14.93
C PRO A 159 -4.21 -19.86 14.10
N ALA A 160 -5.16 -20.59 14.70
CA ALA A 160 -6.37 -21.06 14.04
C ALA A 160 -7.24 -19.86 13.63
N ARG A 161 -7.53 -18.97 14.58
CA ARG A 161 -8.30 -17.76 14.31
C ARG A 161 -7.67 -16.83 13.28
N ARG A 162 -6.32 -16.80 13.18
CA ARG A 162 -5.60 -16.04 12.15
C ARG A 162 -5.77 -16.58 10.74
N SER A 163 -5.99 -17.88 10.63
CA SER A 163 -6.03 -18.59 9.36
C SER A 163 -7.46 -18.71 8.82
N ASP A 164 -8.46 -18.66 9.70
CA ASP A 164 -9.87 -18.88 9.37
C ASP A 164 -10.77 -17.66 9.72
N PRO A 165 -11.24 -16.92 8.71
CA PRO A 165 -12.18 -15.82 8.89
C PRO A 165 -13.49 -16.22 9.60
N GLN A 166 -13.94 -17.47 9.49
CA GLN A 166 -15.18 -17.93 10.13
C GLN A 166 -15.06 -17.98 11.67
N LEU A 167 -13.84 -18.12 12.21
CA LEU A 167 -13.57 -18.01 13.64
C LEU A 167 -13.53 -16.55 14.13
N VAL A 168 -13.43 -15.59 13.20
CA VAL A 168 -13.40 -14.16 13.50
C VAL A 168 -14.78 -13.53 13.37
N LEU A 169 -15.52 -13.91 12.33
CA LEU A 169 -16.91 -13.58 12.06
C LEU A 169 -17.68 -14.87 11.75
N PRO A 170 -18.48 -15.40 12.69
CA PRO A 170 -19.33 -16.56 12.43
C PRO A 170 -20.25 -16.32 11.23
N GLY A 171 -20.29 -17.27 10.30
CA GLY A 171 -21.05 -17.15 9.05
C GLY A 171 -20.39 -16.28 7.99
N CYS A 172 -19.09 -15.96 8.10
CA CYS A 172 -18.34 -15.31 7.04
C CYS A 172 -18.36 -16.17 5.77
N ARG A 173 -18.79 -15.60 4.65
CA ARG A 173 -18.89 -16.27 3.33
C ARG A 173 -17.98 -15.62 2.28
N SER A 174 -17.61 -14.35 2.47
CA SER A 174 -16.69 -13.63 1.58
C SER A 174 -15.78 -12.67 2.35
N MET A 175 -14.62 -12.40 1.76
CA MET A 175 -13.70 -11.34 2.14
C MET A 175 -13.72 -10.26 1.06
N ILE A 176 -13.77 -8.99 1.46
CA ILE A 176 -13.54 -7.84 0.58
C ILE A 176 -12.19 -7.25 0.97
N SER A 177 -11.18 -7.46 0.13
CA SER A 177 -9.83 -6.95 0.32
C SER A 177 -9.69 -5.61 -0.37
N VAL A 178 -9.14 -4.62 0.34
CA VAL A 178 -8.87 -3.28 -0.20
C VAL A 178 -7.39 -2.93 -0.03
N GLY A 179 -6.88 -2.16 -0.98
CA GLY A 179 -5.52 -1.66 -0.98
C GLY A 179 -5.47 -0.16 -1.15
N MET A 180 -4.68 0.53 -0.35
CA MET A 180 -4.43 1.97 -0.49
C MET A 180 -2.95 2.22 -0.78
N ASN A 181 -2.69 2.85 -1.91
CA ASN A 181 -1.33 3.20 -2.31
C ASN A 181 -0.82 4.33 -1.39
N TYR A 182 0.42 4.22 -0.93
CA TYR A 182 1.08 5.25 -0.12
C TYR A 182 2.39 5.75 -0.74
N TYR A 183 2.69 5.34 -1.97
CA TYR A 183 3.87 5.78 -2.68
C TYR A 183 3.80 7.28 -2.99
N THR A 184 4.87 7.98 -2.63
CA THR A 184 5.09 9.39 -2.96
C THR A 184 6.40 9.54 -3.74
N ASN A 185 6.48 10.56 -4.60
CA ASN A 185 7.70 10.86 -5.37
C ASN A 185 8.84 11.45 -4.51
N ASN A 186 8.60 11.69 -3.23
CA ASN A 186 9.62 12.16 -2.32
C ASN A 186 10.74 11.12 -2.14
N ARG A 187 11.94 11.58 -1.81
CA ARG A 187 13.07 10.73 -1.47
C ARG A 187 13.56 11.12 -0.09
N ALA A 188 13.95 10.11 0.71
CA ALA A 188 14.63 10.38 1.97
C ALA A 188 15.94 11.14 1.70
N ASP A 189 16.28 12.08 2.58
CA ASP A 189 17.60 12.72 2.58
C ASP A 189 18.57 11.79 3.31
N GLU A 190 19.45 11.14 2.54
CA GLU A 190 20.42 10.17 3.06
C GLU A 190 21.80 10.79 3.31
N LYS A 191 21.89 12.11 3.50
CA LYS A 191 23.15 12.76 3.92
C LYS A 191 23.69 12.18 5.24
N PRO A 192 25.01 12.21 5.45
CA PRO A 192 25.60 11.85 6.74
C PRO A 192 24.94 12.62 7.89
N GLY A 193 24.61 11.91 8.98
CA GLY A 193 23.90 12.48 10.13
C GLY A 193 22.36 12.37 10.06
N MET A 194 21.79 11.93 8.93
CA MET A 194 20.36 11.68 8.79
C MET A 194 20.05 10.19 8.96
N GLY A 195 18.99 9.91 9.73
CA GLY A 195 18.39 8.59 9.83
C GLY A 195 17.49 8.28 8.64
N ARG A 196 17.03 7.05 8.58
CA ARG A 196 16.06 6.59 7.58
C ARG A 196 14.83 5.98 8.25
N ILE A 197 13.67 6.44 7.81
CA ILE A 197 12.35 5.94 8.22
C ILE A 197 11.68 5.31 7.00
N ALA A 198 11.06 4.14 7.19
CA ALA A 198 10.32 3.46 6.14
C ALA A 198 9.15 4.31 5.64
N ARG A 199 8.89 4.24 4.33
CA ARG A 199 8.02 5.15 3.58
C ARG A 199 6.57 5.16 4.08
N TYR A 200 6.06 4.01 4.52
CA TYR A 200 4.70 3.90 5.08
C TYR A 200 4.50 4.73 6.36
N ALA A 201 5.60 5.11 7.03
CA ALA A 201 5.59 5.85 8.29
C ALA A 201 5.99 7.33 8.14
N TRP A 202 6.03 7.84 6.91
CA TRP A 202 6.39 9.24 6.65
C TRP A 202 5.31 10.24 7.04
N GLY A 203 4.05 9.86 6.87
CA GLY A 203 2.89 10.68 7.20
C GLY A 203 2.22 10.27 8.52
N LYS A 204 0.91 10.45 8.54
CA LYS A 204 0.03 10.00 9.62
C LYS A 204 -0.05 8.48 9.68
N ASP A 205 -0.42 7.99 10.85
CA ASP A 205 -0.65 6.58 11.10
C ASP A 205 -1.81 6.08 10.23
N TYR A 206 -1.48 5.17 9.32
CA TYR A 206 -2.43 4.67 8.33
C TYR A 206 -3.62 3.99 8.96
N HIS A 207 -3.48 3.42 10.16
CA HIS A 207 -4.59 2.79 10.87
C HIS A 207 -5.78 3.75 11.06
N LEU A 208 -5.50 5.06 11.27
CA LEU A 208 -6.53 6.07 11.45
C LEU A 208 -7.37 6.24 10.18
N LEU A 209 -6.70 6.40 9.03
CA LEU A 209 -7.36 6.59 7.75
C LEU A 209 -8.04 5.31 7.25
N MET A 210 -7.34 4.17 7.35
CA MET A 210 -7.85 2.87 6.93
C MET A 210 -9.11 2.49 7.69
N SER A 211 -9.09 2.57 9.03
CA SER A 211 -10.26 2.23 9.86
C SER A 211 -11.46 3.13 9.55
N GLN A 212 -11.23 4.43 9.32
CA GLN A 212 -12.29 5.36 8.93
C GLN A 212 -12.93 4.99 7.59
N ARG A 213 -12.13 4.72 6.55
CA ARG A 213 -12.64 4.38 5.22
C ARG A 213 -13.28 2.99 5.18
N LEU A 214 -12.74 2.02 5.91
CA LEU A 214 -13.35 0.71 6.07
C LEU A 214 -14.73 0.81 6.73
N ALA A 215 -14.87 1.57 7.81
CA ALA A 215 -16.17 1.78 8.47
C ALA A 215 -17.20 2.48 7.55
N GLN A 216 -16.74 3.42 6.71
CA GLN A 216 -17.59 4.06 5.70
C GLN A 216 -18.04 3.05 4.63
N LEU A 217 -17.15 2.15 4.21
CA LEU A 217 -17.48 1.09 3.26
C LEU A 217 -18.46 0.07 3.87
N GLU A 218 -18.26 -0.34 5.12
CA GLU A 218 -19.21 -1.20 5.86
C GLU A 218 -20.61 -0.57 5.94
N THR A 219 -20.68 0.74 6.21
CA THR A 219 -21.96 1.49 6.23
C THR A 219 -22.65 1.45 4.87
N LYS A 220 -21.90 1.60 3.77
CA LYS A 220 -22.42 1.52 2.41
C LYS A 220 -22.87 0.12 2.04
N ILE A 221 -22.12 -0.92 2.43
CA ILE A 221 -22.50 -2.32 2.24
C ILE A 221 -23.81 -2.63 2.97
N ALA A 222 -23.95 -2.18 4.22
CA ALA A 222 -25.17 -2.37 5.01
C ALA A 222 -26.41 -1.70 4.39
N ALA A 223 -26.22 -0.56 3.72
CA ALA A 223 -27.30 0.11 2.98
C ALA A 223 -27.69 -0.65 1.70
N LEU A 224 -26.73 -1.28 1.02
CA LEU A 224 -26.96 -2.07 -0.19
C LEU A 224 -27.57 -3.46 0.10
N ALA A 225 -27.23 -4.04 1.25
CA ALA A 225 -27.69 -5.36 1.69
C ALA A 225 -28.13 -5.34 3.17
N PRO A 226 -29.38 -4.92 3.46
CA PRO A 226 -29.89 -4.87 4.82
C PRO A 226 -29.80 -6.22 5.55
N GLY A 227 -29.35 -6.20 6.80
CA GLY A 227 -29.20 -7.41 7.64
C GLY A 227 -27.86 -8.14 7.48
N VAL A 228 -26.96 -7.68 6.61
CA VAL A 228 -25.58 -8.18 6.53
C VAL A 228 -24.83 -7.94 7.84
N THR A 229 -23.98 -8.88 8.22
CA THR A 229 -22.96 -8.65 9.25
C THR A 229 -21.61 -8.48 8.59
N THR A 230 -20.90 -7.40 8.95
CA THR A 230 -19.54 -7.12 8.48
C THR A 230 -18.58 -6.93 9.65
N LYS A 231 -17.29 -7.18 9.40
CA LYS A 231 -16.24 -6.86 10.35
C LYS A 231 -14.94 -6.52 9.62
N SER A 232 -14.45 -5.31 9.86
CA SER A 232 -13.25 -4.80 9.21
C SER A 232 -12.00 -4.86 10.07
N TYR A 233 -10.85 -5.03 9.42
CA TYR A 233 -9.52 -4.97 10.02
C TYR A 233 -8.52 -4.31 9.09
N SER A 234 -7.51 -3.66 9.68
CA SER A 234 -6.26 -3.29 9.03
C SER A 234 -5.12 -3.53 10.03
N ASP A 235 -4.18 -4.43 9.71
CA ASP A 235 -2.97 -4.87 10.47
C ASP A 235 -3.19 -5.47 11.87
N THR A 236 -4.04 -4.85 12.67
CA THR A 236 -4.32 -5.16 14.07
C THR A 236 -5.23 -6.36 14.29
N GLY A 237 -5.83 -6.89 13.22
CA GLY A 237 -6.76 -8.01 13.25
C GLY A 237 -6.09 -9.39 13.28
N PRO A 238 -6.80 -10.44 13.73
CA PRO A 238 -6.34 -11.82 13.60
C PRO A 238 -6.69 -12.34 12.19
N ILE A 239 -6.20 -11.70 11.13
CA ILE A 239 -6.43 -12.12 9.73
C ILE A 239 -5.11 -12.02 8.96
N MET A 240 -4.84 -12.99 8.09
CA MET A 240 -3.71 -12.95 7.16
C MET A 240 -4.04 -12.12 5.92
N GLU A 241 -4.11 -10.80 6.07
CA GLU A 241 -4.57 -9.85 5.05
C GLU A 241 -3.88 -10.07 3.69
N LYS A 242 -2.55 -10.23 3.70
CA LYS A 242 -1.79 -10.43 2.46
C LYS A 242 -2.24 -11.66 1.67
N ALA A 243 -2.57 -12.75 2.36
CA ALA A 243 -3.03 -13.96 1.70
C ALA A 243 -4.44 -13.80 1.10
N TRP A 244 -5.36 -13.20 1.87
CA TRP A 244 -6.72 -12.94 1.38
C TRP A 244 -6.71 -11.93 0.22
N ALA A 245 -5.90 -10.87 0.31
CA ALA A 245 -5.68 -9.95 -0.80
C ALA A 245 -5.12 -10.63 -2.06
N GLN A 246 -4.27 -11.65 -1.93
CA GLN A 246 -3.82 -12.45 -3.08
C GLN A 246 -4.96 -13.25 -3.70
N GLN A 247 -5.76 -13.92 -2.88
CA GLN A 247 -6.94 -14.69 -3.33
C GLN A 247 -7.99 -13.79 -3.97
N ALA A 248 -8.13 -12.56 -3.47
CA ALA A 248 -9.00 -11.53 -4.02
C ALA A 248 -8.43 -10.84 -5.28
N GLY A 249 -7.25 -11.25 -5.77
CA GLY A 249 -6.69 -10.76 -7.02
C GLY A 249 -6.01 -9.38 -6.94
N LEU A 250 -5.74 -8.82 -5.75
CA LEU A 250 -5.07 -7.51 -5.61
C LEU A 250 -3.60 -7.56 -6.07
N GLY A 251 -2.98 -8.73 -6.03
CA GLY A 251 -1.58 -8.95 -6.32
C GLY A 251 -1.09 -10.31 -5.86
N TRP A 252 0.20 -10.60 -6.01
CA TRP A 252 0.80 -11.85 -5.53
C TRP A 252 1.72 -11.57 -4.34
N ILE A 253 2.02 -12.59 -3.53
CA ILE A 253 3.03 -12.46 -2.49
C ILE A 253 4.41 -12.53 -3.13
N GLY A 254 5.18 -11.45 -3.04
CA GLY A 254 6.56 -11.42 -3.51
C GLY A 254 7.47 -12.27 -2.62
N LYS A 255 8.67 -12.61 -3.11
CA LYS A 255 9.67 -13.37 -2.33
C LYS A 255 10.11 -12.70 -1.03
N HIS A 256 9.87 -11.40 -0.87
CA HIS A 256 10.04 -10.65 0.38
C HIS A 256 8.81 -10.70 1.31
N SER A 257 7.81 -11.53 1.01
CA SER A 257 6.60 -11.76 1.81
C SER A 257 5.66 -10.55 1.98
N ASN A 258 5.70 -9.59 1.06
CA ASN A 258 4.69 -8.53 0.94
C ASN A 258 3.86 -8.76 -0.32
N LEU A 259 2.61 -8.29 -0.30
CA LEU A 259 1.77 -8.26 -1.50
C LEU A 259 2.43 -7.34 -2.54
N VAL A 260 2.41 -7.76 -3.81
CA VAL A 260 2.90 -6.98 -4.95
C VAL A 260 1.73 -6.87 -5.92
N SER A 261 1.16 -5.67 -6.03
CA SER A 261 0.16 -5.34 -7.04
C SER A 261 0.83 -5.06 -8.38
N ALA A 262 0.17 -5.42 -9.48
CA ALA A 262 0.66 -5.09 -10.82
C ALA A 262 0.72 -3.57 -11.05
N ASP A 263 -0.24 -2.82 -10.51
CA ASP A 263 -0.39 -1.38 -10.74
C ASP A 263 0.26 -0.55 -9.62
N CYS A 264 0.19 -1.01 -8.37
CA CYS A 264 0.68 -0.26 -7.20
C CYS A 264 2.02 -0.77 -6.65
N GLY A 265 2.54 -1.89 -7.15
CA GLY A 265 3.65 -2.58 -6.50
C GLY A 265 3.29 -3.03 -5.08
N SER A 266 4.27 -3.05 -4.19
CA SER A 266 4.13 -3.32 -2.75
C SER A 266 3.94 -2.06 -1.90
N TRP A 267 3.80 -0.89 -2.51
CA TRP A 267 3.47 0.35 -1.81
C TRP A 267 1.97 0.43 -1.49
N LEU A 268 1.41 -0.67 -0.97
CA LEU A 268 -0.01 -0.83 -0.70
C LEU A 268 -0.24 -1.17 0.79
N LEU A 269 -1.05 -0.37 1.46
CA LEU A 269 -1.60 -0.67 2.78
C LEU A 269 -2.86 -1.50 2.59
N LEU A 270 -3.02 -2.57 3.38
CA LEU A 270 -4.12 -3.51 3.23
C LEU A 270 -5.19 -3.31 4.29
N GLY A 271 -6.43 -3.60 3.90
CA GLY A 271 -7.55 -3.72 4.80
C GLY A 271 -8.50 -4.80 4.30
N GLU A 272 -9.21 -5.43 5.22
CA GLU A 272 -10.10 -6.55 4.94
C GLU A 272 -11.45 -6.30 5.57
N ILE A 273 -12.54 -6.56 4.85
CA ILE A 273 -13.90 -6.64 5.39
C ILE A 273 -14.38 -8.08 5.27
N LEU A 274 -14.56 -8.74 6.41
CA LEU A 274 -15.26 -10.02 6.50
C LEU A 274 -16.76 -9.76 6.35
N THR A 275 -17.46 -10.59 5.60
CA THR A 275 -18.90 -10.43 5.39
C THR A 275 -19.64 -11.75 5.31
N THR A 276 -20.89 -11.75 5.80
CA THR A 276 -21.82 -12.87 5.65
C THR A 276 -22.45 -12.93 4.24
N LEU A 277 -22.14 -11.97 3.37
CA LEU A 277 -22.58 -11.99 1.97
C LEU A 277 -21.86 -13.07 1.18
N ASP A 278 -22.61 -13.72 0.30
CA ASP A 278 -22.10 -14.56 -0.77
C ASP A 278 -21.87 -13.70 -2.00
N LEU A 279 -20.61 -13.36 -2.23
CA LEU A 279 -20.20 -12.48 -3.31
C LEU A 279 -19.40 -13.30 -4.31
N THR A 280 -19.62 -13.02 -5.60
CA THR A 280 -18.81 -13.60 -6.67
C THR A 280 -17.34 -13.20 -6.47
N ALA A 281 -16.46 -14.19 -6.36
CA ALA A 281 -15.02 -13.99 -6.20
C ALA A 281 -14.37 -13.44 -7.47
N ASP A 282 -13.29 -12.70 -7.27
CA ASP A 282 -12.31 -12.41 -8.30
C ASP A 282 -11.32 -13.56 -8.48
N GLU A 283 -10.60 -13.53 -9.60
CA GLU A 283 -9.55 -14.49 -9.87
C GLU A 283 -8.29 -14.19 -9.03
N PRO A 284 -7.72 -15.19 -8.34
CA PRO A 284 -6.46 -15.03 -7.63
C PRO A 284 -5.33 -14.57 -8.55
N ALA A 285 -4.49 -13.67 -8.04
CA ALA A 285 -3.40 -13.12 -8.83
C ALA A 285 -2.26 -14.15 -9.03
N THR A 286 -1.69 -14.14 -10.24
CA THR A 286 -0.55 -14.98 -10.61
C THR A 286 0.75 -14.43 -10.02
N ASP A 287 1.62 -15.31 -9.52
CA ASP A 287 2.97 -14.94 -9.09
C ASP A 287 3.86 -14.54 -10.28
N LEU A 288 4.35 -13.30 -10.25
CA LEU A 288 5.22 -12.73 -11.29
C LEU A 288 6.67 -12.53 -10.84
N CYS A 289 7.10 -13.07 -9.69
CA CYS A 289 8.50 -12.99 -9.26
C CYS A 289 9.44 -13.81 -10.16
N GLY A 290 9.00 -14.96 -10.68
CA GLY A 290 9.82 -15.83 -11.52
C GLY A 290 11.18 -16.17 -10.88
N SER A 291 12.26 -16.06 -11.66
CA SER A 291 13.63 -16.31 -11.20
C SER A 291 14.27 -15.12 -10.45
N CYS A 292 13.59 -13.99 -10.29
CA CYS A 292 14.15 -12.80 -9.63
C CYS A 292 14.50 -13.08 -8.16
N THR A 293 15.65 -12.58 -7.70
CA THR A 293 16.14 -12.71 -6.31
C THR A 293 16.64 -11.39 -5.72
N LEU A 294 16.33 -10.24 -6.35
CA LEU A 294 16.86 -8.93 -5.97
C LEU A 294 16.57 -8.57 -4.50
N CYS A 295 15.36 -8.82 -4.02
CA CYS A 295 14.99 -8.52 -2.63
C CYS A 295 15.78 -9.36 -1.61
N ILE A 296 16.07 -10.63 -1.93
CA ILE A 296 16.86 -11.53 -1.10
C ILE A 296 18.30 -11.02 -1.02
N GLN A 297 18.88 -10.67 -2.17
CA GLN A 297 20.25 -10.15 -2.27
C GLN A 297 20.41 -8.79 -1.59
N ALA A 298 19.39 -7.93 -1.67
CA ALA A 298 19.43 -6.60 -1.06
C ALA A 298 19.16 -6.59 0.44
N CYS A 299 18.65 -7.69 1.02
CA CYS A 299 18.33 -7.75 2.45
C CYS A 299 19.61 -7.69 3.29
N PRO A 300 19.87 -6.60 4.06
CA PRO A 300 21.20 -6.40 4.67
C PRO A 300 21.57 -7.46 5.71
N THR A 301 20.56 -8.05 6.34
CA THR A 301 20.70 -9.01 7.43
C THR A 301 20.40 -10.45 7.01
N GLY A 302 20.08 -10.70 5.74
CA GLY A 302 19.68 -12.03 5.28
C GLY A 302 18.35 -12.51 5.89
N ALA A 303 17.45 -11.60 6.25
CA ALA A 303 16.19 -11.95 6.89
C ALA A 303 15.22 -12.72 5.98
N ILE A 304 15.34 -12.58 4.66
CA ILE A 304 14.62 -13.43 3.70
C ILE A 304 15.46 -14.70 3.51
N VAL A 305 15.23 -15.68 4.38
CA VAL A 305 16.06 -16.89 4.47
C VAL A 305 15.82 -17.85 3.31
N GLU A 306 14.61 -17.83 2.76
CA GLU A 306 14.18 -18.58 1.59
C GLU A 306 13.14 -17.72 0.83
N PRO A 307 12.90 -17.95 -0.48
CA PRO A 307 11.80 -17.30 -1.17
C PRO A 307 10.49 -17.39 -0.36
N TYR A 308 9.85 -16.23 -0.13
CA TYR A 308 8.58 -16.09 0.60
C TYR A 308 8.66 -16.34 2.11
N VAL A 309 9.84 -16.64 2.68
CA VAL A 309 10.02 -16.91 4.11
C VAL A 309 10.95 -15.87 4.73
N VAL A 310 10.42 -15.13 5.72
CA VAL A 310 11.18 -14.11 6.46
C VAL A 310 11.40 -14.58 7.89
N ASP A 311 12.65 -14.64 8.36
CA ASP A 311 12.96 -14.70 9.78
C ASP A 311 12.88 -13.28 10.37
N ALA A 312 11.81 -12.99 11.13
CA ALA A 312 11.62 -11.64 11.66
C ALA A 312 12.74 -11.24 12.61
N ARG A 313 13.39 -12.19 13.30
CA ARG A 313 14.50 -11.91 14.23
C ARG A 313 15.68 -11.23 13.56
N LEU A 314 15.84 -11.43 12.25
CA LEU A 314 16.88 -10.79 11.44
C LEU A 314 16.36 -9.53 10.73
N CYS A 315 15.05 -9.37 10.57
CA CYS A 315 14.46 -8.28 9.79
C CYS A 315 14.62 -6.93 10.50
N ILE A 316 15.26 -5.97 9.84
CA ILE A 316 15.46 -4.61 10.39
C ILE A 316 14.13 -3.94 10.75
N SER A 317 13.06 -4.22 10.00
CA SER A 317 11.72 -3.72 10.32
C SER A 317 11.25 -4.20 11.70
N TYR A 318 11.34 -5.51 11.96
CA TYR A 318 11.05 -6.07 13.29
C TYR A 318 11.98 -5.52 14.37
N LEU A 319 13.30 -5.47 14.11
CA LEU A 319 14.30 -4.99 15.06
C LEU A 319 14.01 -3.55 15.50
N THR A 320 13.61 -2.69 14.58
CA THR A 320 13.38 -1.26 14.85
C THR A 320 12.00 -0.96 15.43
N ILE A 321 10.98 -1.78 15.12
CA ILE A 321 9.57 -1.50 15.47
C ILE A 321 9.08 -2.35 16.64
N GLU A 322 9.33 -3.67 16.62
CA GLU A 322 8.67 -4.64 17.50
C GLU A 322 9.56 -5.13 18.64
N LEU A 323 10.88 -5.22 18.41
CA LEU A 323 11.81 -5.64 19.45
C LEU A 323 11.92 -4.60 20.57
N ARG A 324 11.70 -5.04 21.82
CA ARG A 324 11.83 -4.23 23.04
C ARG A 324 13.15 -4.55 23.74
N GLY A 325 13.62 -3.63 24.59
CA GLY A 325 14.92 -3.73 25.26
C GLY A 325 15.92 -2.69 24.75
N GLY A 326 17.08 -2.62 25.41
CA GLY A 326 18.15 -1.67 25.09
C GLY A 326 19.03 -2.14 23.93
N ARG A 327 20.28 -1.68 23.89
CA ARG A 327 21.20 -2.03 22.80
C ARG A 327 21.63 -3.50 22.85
N GLU A 328 21.66 -4.10 24.03
CA GLU A 328 22.09 -5.46 24.32
C GLU A 328 21.24 -6.55 23.65
N VAL A 329 19.98 -6.27 23.30
CA VAL A 329 19.10 -7.25 22.65
C VAL A 329 19.36 -7.42 21.15
N ILE A 330 20.23 -6.58 20.54
CA ILE A 330 20.63 -6.67 19.13
C ILE A 330 22.11 -7.04 19.10
N SER A 331 22.51 -8.06 18.34
CA SER A 331 23.93 -8.41 18.21
C SER A 331 24.72 -7.30 17.53
N ASP A 332 26.04 -7.22 17.78
CA ASP A 332 26.90 -6.24 17.11
C ASP A 332 26.93 -6.41 15.58
N GLU A 333 26.82 -7.66 15.11
CA GLU A 333 26.71 -7.97 13.69
C GLU A 333 25.43 -7.38 13.08
N LEU A 334 24.27 -7.66 13.68
CA LEU A 334 22.98 -7.13 13.18
C LEU A 334 22.95 -5.61 13.25
N ALA A 335 23.41 -5.02 14.36
CA ALA A 335 23.45 -3.58 14.53
C ALA A 335 24.32 -2.88 13.46
N SER A 336 25.44 -3.50 13.06
CA SER A 336 26.27 -2.95 11.98
C SER A 336 25.56 -2.93 10.62
N LYS A 337 24.71 -3.94 10.37
CA LYS A 337 23.94 -4.10 9.13
C LYS A 337 22.67 -3.24 9.07
N MET A 338 22.22 -2.67 10.20
CA MET A 338 21.07 -1.76 10.23
C MET A 338 21.35 -0.44 9.47
N GLY A 339 22.61 -0.02 9.37
CA GLY A 339 22.98 1.27 8.77
C GLY A 339 22.36 2.43 9.55
N ASN A 340 21.69 3.35 8.85
CA ASN A 340 21.00 4.50 9.43
C ASN A 340 19.48 4.30 9.61
N ARG A 341 18.96 3.08 9.46
CA ARG A 341 17.51 2.80 9.58
C ARG A 341 17.07 2.88 11.04
N ILE A 342 16.23 3.86 11.35
CA ILE A 342 15.76 4.15 12.71
C ILE A 342 14.31 3.71 12.97
N PHE A 343 13.52 3.47 11.92
CA PHE A 343 12.17 2.92 12.01
C PHE A 343 11.75 2.25 10.71
N GLY A 344 11.52 0.95 10.72
CA GLY A 344 11.20 0.16 9.52
C GLY A 344 12.39 -0.04 8.57
N CYS A 345 12.15 -0.76 7.47
CA CYS A 345 13.14 -0.94 6.40
C CYS A 345 12.42 -1.21 5.07
N ASP A 346 12.81 -0.48 4.02
CA ASP A 346 12.23 -0.61 2.68
C ASP A 346 13.16 -1.29 1.67
N ASP A 347 14.36 -1.73 2.05
CA ASP A 347 15.38 -2.16 1.07
C ASP A 347 14.90 -3.28 0.13
N CYS A 348 14.16 -4.24 0.67
CA CYS A 348 13.59 -5.33 -0.12
C CYS A 348 12.47 -4.86 -1.06
N LEU A 349 11.84 -3.72 -0.76
CA LEU A 349 10.81 -3.09 -1.59
C LEU A 349 11.44 -2.16 -2.62
N ASP A 350 12.41 -1.33 -2.25
CA ASP A 350 13.04 -0.37 -3.16
C ASP A 350 13.70 -1.05 -4.38
N VAL A 351 14.24 -2.25 -4.19
CA VAL A 351 14.87 -3.02 -5.29
C VAL A 351 13.86 -3.86 -6.09
N CYS A 352 12.60 -3.94 -5.67
CA CYS A 352 11.60 -4.74 -6.37
C CYS A 352 11.25 -4.08 -7.72
N PRO A 353 11.38 -4.79 -8.87
CA PRO A 353 11.09 -4.20 -10.18
C PRO A 353 9.66 -3.69 -10.35
N PHE A 354 8.71 -4.25 -9.59
CA PHE A 354 7.30 -3.82 -9.62
C PHE A 354 7.08 -2.49 -8.89
N ASN A 355 7.94 -2.12 -7.95
CA ASN A 355 7.87 -0.84 -7.24
C ASN A 355 8.46 0.33 -8.04
N LEU A 356 9.28 0.05 -9.05
CA LEU A 356 9.86 1.08 -9.92
C LEU A 356 8.85 1.68 -10.89
N ARG A 357 7.68 1.03 -11.06
CA ARG A 357 6.63 1.42 -12.01
C ARG A 357 5.37 1.95 -11.33
N THR A 358 5.38 2.06 -10.01
CA THR A 358 4.23 2.55 -9.24
C THR A 358 4.05 4.05 -9.45
N ASP A 359 2.84 4.45 -9.84
CA ASP A 359 2.46 5.86 -9.86
C ASP A 359 2.33 6.41 -8.43
N ALA A 360 2.89 7.60 -8.21
CA ALA A 360 2.74 8.29 -6.94
C ALA A 360 1.29 8.76 -6.75
N VAL A 361 0.80 8.63 -5.53
CA VAL A 361 -0.50 9.19 -5.12
C VAL A 361 -0.31 10.44 -4.28
N ASN A 362 -1.35 11.26 -4.25
CA ASN A 362 -1.41 12.48 -3.45
C ASN A 362 -2.47 12.34 -2.36
N GLU A 363 -2.31 11.34 -1.49
CA GLU A 363 -3.10 11.20 -0.26
C GLU A 363 -2.45 12.05 0.84
N PRO A 364 -3.06 13.18 1.27
CA PRO A 364 -2.43 14.09 2.22
C PRO A 364 -2.06 13.44 3.56
N ALA A 365 -2.79 12.41 3.99
CA ALA A 365 -2.47 11.68 5.21
C ALA A 365 -1.10 10.99 5.14
N PHE A 366 -0.64 10.61 3.95
CA PHE A 366 0.65 9.93 3.73
C PHE A 366 1.76 10.88 3.28
N ALA A 367 1.46 12.17 3.19
CA ALA A 367 2.45 13.16 2.83
C ALA A 367 3.59 13.19 3.88
N PRO A 368 4.86 13.15 3.46
CA PRO A 368 5.97 13.22 4.38
C PRO A 368 6.07 14.56 5.10
N THR A 369 6.74 14.55 6.25
CA THR A 369 7.15 15.75 6.98
C THR A 369 8.68 15.94 6.84
N PRO A 370 9.22 17.15 7.09
CA PRO A 370 10.67 17.34 7.14
C PRO A 370 11.36 16.38 8.12
N LEU A 371 10.72 16.08 9.25
CA LEU A 371 11.25 15.18 10.27
C LEU A 371 11.33 13.73 9.77
N THR A 372 10.41 13.29 8.91
CA THR A 372 10.39 11.91 8.41
C THR A 372 11.19 11.72 7.12
N LEU A 373 11.40 12.76 6.33
CA LEU A 373 12.30 12.73 5.16
C LEU A 373 13.77 12.86 5.54
N ALA A 374 14.09 13.68 6.55
CA ALA A 374 15.45 13.98 6.96
C ALA A 374 15.57 13.98 8.50
N PRO A 375 15.35 12.82 9.17
CA PRO A 375 15.42 12.75 10.63
C PRO A 375 16.86 12.96 11.11
N ASN A 376 17.16 14.15 11.63
CA ASN A 376 18.47 14.47 12.17
C ASN A 376 18.78 13.63 13.42
N LEU A 377 19.80 12.77 13.32
CA LEU A 377 20.13 11.82 14.40
C LEU A 377 20.60 12.53 15.68
N GLN A 378 21.34 13.63 15.56
CA GLN A 378 21.80 14.39 16.72
C GLN A 378 20.62 14.99 17.49
N ALA A 379 19.69 15.63 16.79
CA ALA A 379 18.50 16.20 17.40
C ALA A 379 17.61 15.11 18.03
N LEU A 380 17.39 14.00 17.32
CA LEU A 380 16.58 12.89 17.84
C LEU A 380 17.24 12.19 19.05
N SER A 381 18.57 12.19 19.16
CA SER A 381 19.26 11.59 20.32
C SER A 381 18.98 12.32 21.64
N GLN A 382 18.48 13.56 21.57
CA GLN A 382 18.20 14.42 22.73
C GLN A 382 16.70 14.63 22.96
N ILE A 383 15.83 13.93 22.22
CA ILE A 383 14.39 14.13 22.31
C ILE A 383 13.85 13.67 23.68
N SER A 384 13.07 14.53 24.32
CA SER A 384 12.40 14.20 25.58
C SER A 384 11.19 13.29 25.37
N GLN A 385 10.68 12.67 26.44
CA GLN A 385 9.43 11.88 26.38
C GLN A 385 8.22 12.74 26.00
N GLU A 386 8.18 13.99 26.47
CA GLU A 386 7.13 14.94 26.14
C GLU A 386 7.17 15.30 24.65
N ASP A 387 8.34 15.70 24.15
CA ASP A 387 8.52 16.05 22.74
C ASP A 387 8.24 14.86 21.82
N PHE A 388 8.68 13.65 22.18
CA PHE A 388 8.38 12.43 21.44
C PHE A 388 6.87 12.20 21.35
N SER A 389 6.16 12.32 22.47
CA SER A 389 4.72 12.04 22.56
C SER A 389 3.91 13.05 21.74
N THR A 390 4.32 14.31 21.75
CA THR A 390 3.70 15.40 20.99
C THR A 390 4.01 15.27 19.50
N THR A 391 5.29 15.13 19.15
CA THR A 391 5.78 15.07 17.76
C THR A 391 5.21 13.88 17.00
N PHE A 392 5.18 12.70 17.62
CA PHE A 392 4.75 11.48 16.96
C PHE A 392 3.31 11.08 17.29
N LYS A 393 2.49 11.96 17.90
CA LYS A 393 1.15 11.65 18.43
C LYS A 393 0.28 10.81 17.48
N GLU A 394 0.28 11.17 16.19
CA GLU A 394 -0.48 10.54 15.11
C GLU A 394 0.41 9.81 14.10
N SER A 395 1.61 9.36 14.49
CA SER A 395 2.57 8.69 13.62
C SER A 395 2.74 7.22 14.01
N PRO A 396 2.99 6.31 13.05
CA PRO A 396 3.37 4.92 13.33
C PRO A 396 4.59 4.81 14.25
N LEU A 397 5.46 5.82 14.28
CA LEU A 397 6.69 5.82 15.08
C LEU A 397 6.44 5.60 16.59
N LYS A 398 5.24 5.92 17.09
CA LYS A 398 4.85 5.62 18.48
C LYS A 398 4.98 4.14 18.83
N ARG A 399 4.83 3.24 17.85
CA ARG A 399 4.92 1.79 18.05
C ARG A 399 6.27 1.38 18.66
N ALA A 400 7.37 2.02 18.24
CA ALA A 400 8.70 1.74 18.76
C ALA A 400 8.91 2.21 20.21
N LYS A 401 8.08 3.17 20.68
CA LYS A 401 8.28 3.95 21.91
C LYS A 401 9.58 4.78 21.85
N LEU A 402 9.72 5.73 22.77
CA LEU A 402 10.92 6.57 22.84
C LEU A 402 12.19 5.73 23.00
N SER A 403 12.18 4.76 23.92
CA SER A 403 13.35 3.90 24.17
C SER A 403 13.79 3.11 22.95
N GLY A 404 12.85 2.59 22.15
CA GLY A 404 13.16 1.91 20.89
C GLY A 404 13.75 2.87 19.86
N LEU A 405 13.16 4.07 19.71
CA LEU A 405 13.70 5.10 18.81
C LEU A 405 15.14 5.49 19.20
N LEU A 406 15.38 5.82 20.48
CA LEU A 406 16.71 6.22 20.97
C LEU A 406 17.76 5.11 20.79
N ARG A 407 17.38 3.85 21.04
CA ARG A 407 18.25 2.69 20.74
C ARG A 407 18.63 2.67 19.26
N ASN A 408 17.66 2.80 18.36
CA ASN A 408 17.91 2.74 16.92
C ASN A 408 18.74 3.94 16.44
N VAL A 409 18.50 5.14 16.97
CA VAL A 409 19.30 6.35 16.71
C VAL A 409 20.74 6.18 17.16
N SER A 410 20.96 5.62 18.36
CA SER A 410 22.31 5.33 18.87
C SER A 410 23.07 4.34 17.97
N ILE A 411 22.39 3.30 17.47
CA ILE A 411 22.97 2.37 16.49
C ILE A 411 23.36 3.11 15.21
N ALA A 412 22.47 3.94 14.67
CA ALA A 412 22.72 4.70 13.47
C ALA A 412 23.91 5.66 13.64
N GLN A 413 24.00 6.38 14.76
CA GLN A 413 25.14 7.26 15.07
C GLN A 413 26.47 6.49 15.13
N LYS A 414 26.48 5.31 15.76
CA LYS A 414 27.68 4.44 15.82
C LYS A 414 28.08 3.91 14.44
N ASN A 415 27.13 3.71 13.53
CA ASN A 415 27.40 3.26 12.17
C ASN A 415 27.90 4.39 11.25
N LEU A 416 27.65 5.66 11.58
CA LEU A 416 28.20 6.81 10.83
C LEU A 416 29.70 7.03 11.06
N SER A 417 30.23 6.58 12.19
CA SER A 417 31.65 6.73 12.54
C SER A 417 32.52 5.55 12.10
N ARG A 418 31.95 4.59 11.37
CA ARG A 418 32.60 3.44 10.76
C ARG A 418 32.73 3.66 9.26
#